data_AF-A0A812M990-F1
#
_entry.id   AF-A0A812M990-F1
#
_cell.length_a   1.000
_cell.length_b   1.000
_cell.length_c   1.000
_cell.angle_alpha   90.00
_cell.angle_beta   90.00
_cell.angle_gamma   90.00
#
_symmetry.space_group_name_H-M   'P 1'
#
loop_
_entity.id
_entity.type
_entity.pdbx_description
1 polymer ?
#
loop_
_entity_poly.entity_id
_entity_poly.type
_entity_poly.pdbx_seq_one_letter_code
_entity_poly.pdbx_strand_id
1 'polypeptide(L)'
;MLAYVQNHSPSIVVFENVDTMDDRGDATSNLDILLAEMSNRGYENQVIMSDAAMFGLPARRKAAGSALMEFGERSISSMFATVRAVMSSCVRTSCCAPETFLPSDHAFAVSDLEIRQKKQDKRRELQAKSGPTAQTWMDSHMSFARSLKFRWGEAVPRELKENEWYQTLTEREQDALRLATIQSPSVLFRDISQAVGRVNSPTLDSVPGVHVLPTILPKMQLWYEKQSRVWLGCEAMICQGYPILPLLATYEAVKRPQARTATKVLLQELAGSAMALPVVLAIFAEHICILFMGTCRY
;
A
#
# COMPACT_ATOMS: atom_id res chain seq x y z
N MET A 1 -2.94 21.92 -3.24
CA MET A 1 -2.48 22.20 -1.86
C MET A 1 -2.08 23.66 -1.67
N LEU A 2 -1.06 24.18 -2.37
CA LEU A 2 -0.60 25.58 -2.19
C LEU A 2 -1.74 26.62 -2.31
N ALA A 3 -2.61 26.47 -3.30
CA ALA A 3 -3.79 27.34 -3.45
C ALA A 3 -4.78 27.22 -2.26
N TYR A 4 -4.91 26.04 -1.65
CA TYR A 4 -5.75 25.85 -0.47
C TYR A 4 -5.16 26.59 0.72
N VAL A 5 -3.85 26.45 0.94
CA VAL A 5 -3.11 27.13 2.01
C VAL A 5 -3.23 28.65 1.86
N GLN A 6 -3.04 29.16 0.63
CA GLN A 6 -3.16 30.59 0.35
C GLN A 6 -4.53 31.17 0.71
N ASN A 7 -5.60 30.40 0.52
CA ASN A 7 -6.97 30.87 0.70
C ASN A 7 -7.51 30.65 2.12
N HIS A 8 -6.97 29.69 2.86
CA HIS A 8 -7.51 29.28 4.16
C HIS A 8 -6.55 29.48 5.33
N SER A 9 -5.25 29.67 5.06
CA SER A 9 -4.19 29.83 6.06
C SER A 9 -4.33 28.86 7.24
N PRO A 10 -4.40 27.53 6.99
CA PRO A 10 -4.59 26.56 8.05
C PRO A 10 -3.42 26.59 9.03
N SER A 11 -3.69 26.59 10.34
CA SER A 11 -2.63 26.61 11.37
C SER A 11 -1.70 25.41 11.30
N ILE A 12 -2.17 24.29 10.72
CA ILE A 12 -1.41 23.06 10.54
C ILE A 12 -1.65 22.54 9.13
N VAL A 13 -0.56 22.21 8.44
CA VAL A 13 -0.59 21.43 7.20
C VAL A 13 0.22 20.17 7.43
N VAL A 14 -0.39 19.04 7.12
CA VAL A 14 0.29 17.75 7.02
C VAL A 14 0.18 17.32 5.56
N PHE A 15 1.32 17.05 4.95
CA PHE A 15 1.41 16.58 3.57
C PHE A 15 2.27 15.33 3.54
N GLU A 16 1.83 14.30 2.80
CA GLU A 16 2.60 13.07 2.57
C GLU A 16 2.84 12.88 1.09
N ASN A 17 4.03 12.38 0.76
CA ASN A 17 4.38 11.95 -0.58
C ASN A 17 5.38 10.80 -0.52
N VAL A 18 5.60 10.17 -1.69
CA VAL A 18 6.65 9.16 -1.90
C VAL A 18 8.03 9.71 -1.56
N ASP A 19 8.93 8.83 -1.10
CA ASP A 19 10.30 9.19 -0.73
C ASP A 19 11.11 9.79 -1.88
N THR A 20 10.83 9.36 -3.12
CA THR A 20 11.45 9.92 -4.33
C THR A 20 11.09 11.38 -4.60
N MET A 21 10.23 12.02 -3.81
CA MET A 21 9.99 13.47 -3.92
C MET A 21 11.26 14.30 -3.59
N ASP A 22 12.16 13.74 -2.79
CA ASP A 22 13.47 14.32 -2.46
C ASP A 22 14.55 13.99 -3.50
N ASP A 23 14.22 13.26 -4.58
CA ASP A 23 15.18 12.93 -5.63
C ASP A 23 15.60 14.19 -6.39
N ARG A 24 16.89 14.51 -6.32
CA ARG A 24 17.51 15.65 -7.00
C ARG A 24 17.91 15.25 -8.42
N GLY A 25 16.95 15.24 -9.34
CA GLY A 25 17.22 15.08 -10.78
C GLY A 25 18.08 16.23 -11.31
N ASP A 26 17.54 17.45 -11.27
CA ASP A 26 18.15 18.67 -11.83
C ASP A 26 18.50 19.69 -10.73
N ALA A 27 19.38 19.31 -9.81
CA ALA A 27 19.92 20.11 -8.69
C ALA A 27 18.94 20.52 -7.56
N THR A 28 17.64 20.69 -7.82
CA THR A 28 16.61 21.03 -6.83
C THR A 28 15.52 19.96 -6.83
N SER A 29 15.19 19.40 -5.66
CA SER A 29 14.12 18.39 -5.56
C SER A 29 12.72 19.03 -5.61
N ASN A 30 11.70 18.23 -5.91
CA ASN A 30 10.30 18.68 -5.79
C ASN A 30 9.95 19.01 -4.33
N LEU A 31 10.60 18.34 -3.38
CA LEU A 31 10.49 18.66 -1.96
C LEU A 31 11.04 20.06 -1.67
N ASP A 32 12.23 20.39 -2.16
CA ASP A 32 12.84 21.72 -1.98
C ASP A 32 11.94 22.85 -2.51
N ILE A 33 11.34 22.66 -3.70
CA ILE A 33 10.39 23.62 -4.29
C ILE A 33 9.18 23.80 -3.38
N LEU A 34 8.61 22.69 -2.88
CA LEU A 34 7.47 22.75 -1.98
C LEU A 34 7.81 23.49 -0.68
N LEU A 35 8.93 23.15 -0.05
CA LEU A 35 9.37 23.77 1.20
C LEU A 35 9.58 25.28 1.03
N ALA A 36 10.21 25.71 -0.08
CA ALA A 36 10.39 27.11 -0.40
C ALA A 36 9.05 27.84 -0.60
N GLU A 37 8.11 27.25 -1.32
CA GLU A 37 6.77 27.82 -1.52
C GLU A 37 5.99 27.95 -0.19
N MET A 38 6.15 27.00 0.73
CA MET A 38 5.51 27.07 2.05
C MET A 38 6.16 28.14 2.93
N SER A 39 7.50 28.25 2.92
CA SER A 39 8.21 29.32 3.63
C SER A 39 7.86 30.71 3.11
N ASN A 40 7.69 30.88 1.80
CA ASN A 40 7.21 32.13 1.19
C ASN A 40 5.80 32.53 1.68
N ARG A 41 5.03 31.58 2.23
CA ARG A 41 3.69 31.80 2.80
C ARG A 41 3.70 31.89 4.33
N GLY A 42 4.88 31.99 4.95
CA GLY A 42 5.03 32.17 6.39
C GLY A 42 5.00 30.88 7.20
N TYR A 43 5.12 29.72 6.56
CA TYR A 43 5.18 28.43 7.26
C TYR A 43 6.62 27.98 7.47
N GLU A 44 6.96 27.56 8.69
CA GLU A 44 8.17 26.76 8.91
C GLU A 44 7.89 25.30 8.60
N ASN A 45 8.93 24.57 8.20
CA ASN A 45 8.81 23.20 7.75
C ASN A 45 9.69 22.26 8.57
N GLN A 46 9.20 21.06 8.86
CA GLN A 46 10.01 19.94 9.34
C GLN A 46 9.72 18.70 8.51
N VAL A 47 10.69 18.28 7.69
CA VAL A 47 10.61 17.03 6.95
C VAL A 47 10.81 15.85 7.90
N ILE A 48 9.86 14.93 7.90
CA ILE A 48 9.90 13.68 8.64
C ILE A 48 9.88 12.54 7.63
N MET A 49 10.99 11.81 7.55
CA MET A 49 11.07 10.54 6.83
C MET A 49 10.72 9.42 7.78
N SER A 50 9.61 8.73 7.52
CA SER A 50 9.14 7.61 8.35
C SER A 50 8.82 6.41 7.48
N ASP A 51 9.11 5.21 7.98
CA ASP A 51 8.66 3.95 7.39
C ASP A 51 7.51 3.41 8.24
N ALA A 52 6.34 3.21 7.64
CA ALA A 52 5.16 2.64 8.30
C ALA A 52 5.46 1.34 9.07
N ALA A 53 6.43 0.54 8.62
CA ALA A 53 6.86 -0.67 9.33
C ALA A 53 7.43 -0.38 10.74
N MET A 54 8.02 0.79 10.95
CA MET A 54 8.50 1.25 12.27
C MET A 54 7.37 1.69 13.20
N PHE A 55 6.13 1.74 12.73
CA PHE A 55 4.94 2.10 13.50
C PHE A 55 4.00 0.90 13.67
N GLY A 56 4.57 -0.31 13.64
CA GLY A 56 3.84 -1.56 13.93
C GLY A 56 3.08 -2.14 12.75
N LEU A 57 3.26 -1.62 11.53
CA LEU A 57 2.52 -2.10 10.36
C LEU A 57 3.27 -3.16 9.56
N PRO A 58 2.56 -4.11 8.94
CA PRO A 58 3.15 -5.20 8.15
C PRO A 58 3.50 -4.79 6.71
N ALA A 59 3.56 -3.49 6.39
CA ALA A 59 3.87 -2.98 5.07
C ALA A 59 4.82 -1.79 5.18
N ARG A 60 5.84 -1.76 4.30
CA ARG A 60 6.75 -0.62 4.18
C ARG A 60 6.02 0.53 3.52
N ARG A 61 6.21 1.74 4.02
CA ARG A 61 5.83 2.96 3.29
C ARG A 61 6.68 4.10 3.80
N LYS A 62 7.64 4.51 2.99
CA LYS A 62 8.44 5.69 3.27
C LYS A 62 7.66 6.93 2.86
N ALA A 63 7.36 7.76 3.83
CA ALA A 63 6.61 9.00 3.66
C ALA A 63 7.47 10.18 4.08
N ALA A 64 7.53 11.21 3.23
CA ALA A 64 8.00 12.54 3.61
C ALA A 64 6.81 13.36 4.13
N GLY A 65 6.76 13.57 5.45
CA GLY A 65 5.80 14.45 6.11
C GLY A 65 6.39 15.84 6.31
N SER A 66 5.63 16.92 6.07
CA SER A 66 5.99 18.24 6.60
C SER A 66 4.92 18.72 7.56
N ALA A 67 5.31 19.03 8.80
CA ALA A 67 4.46 19.72 9.77
C ALA A 67 4.72 21.22 9.66
N LEU A 68 3.68 21.98 9.33
CA LEU A 68 3.76 23.42 9.09
C LEU A 68 2.97 24.16 10.17
N MET A 69 3.62 25.03 10.94
CA MET A 69 3.01 25.68 12.11
C MET A 69 3.13 27.20 12.05
N GLU A 70 2.12 27.89 12.58
CA GLU A 70 2.16 29.31 12.94
C GLU A 70 2.63 29.43 14.40
N PHE A 71 3.80 30.01 14.62
CA PHE A 71 4.48 29.95 15.92
C PHE A 71 4.14 31.16 16.80
N GLY A 72 3.75 30.88 18.05
CA GLY A 72 3.76 31.86 19.14
C GLY A 72 5.18 32.09 19.70
N GLU A 73 5.30 32.30 21.01
CA GLU A 73 6.55 32.73 21.68
C GLU A 73 7.65 31.65 21.85
N ARG A 74 7.45 30.40 21.40
CA ARG A 74 8.42 29.30 21.61
C ARG A 74 9.45 29.21 20.49
N SER A 75 10.67 28.78 20.83
CA SER A 75 11.70 28.53 19.82
C SER A 75 11.35 27.31 18.95
N ILE A 76 11.40 27.51 17.64
CA ILE A 76 11.17 26.48 16.60
C ILE A 76 11.95 25.20 16.90
N SER A 77 13.22 25.35 17.29
CA SER A 77 14.11 24.24 17.63
C SER A 77 13.59 23.35 18.76
N SER A 78 12.96 23.94 19.80
CA SER A 78 12.41 23.18 20.93
C SER A 78 11.15 22.42 20.53
N MET A 79 10.33 22.99 19.65
CA MET A 79 9.14 22.31 19.14
C MET A 79 9.55 21.13 18.27
N PHE A 80 10.43 21.33 17.29
CA PHE A 80 10.94 20.22 16.46
C PHE A 80 11.67 19.13 17.26
N ALA A 81 12.33 19.48 18.37
CA ALA A 81 12.89 18.49 19.30
C ALA A 81 11.80 17.66 19.98
N THR A 82 10.72 18.30 20.42
CA THR A 82 9.54 17.65 20.99
C THR A 82 8.88 16.74 19.97
N VAL A 83 8.73 17.20 18.72
CA VAL A 83 8.22 16.40 17.58
C VAL A 83 8.97 15.10 17.44
N ARG A 84 10.30 15.18 17.33
CA ARG A 84 11.14 13.99 17.18
C ARG A 84 11.03 13.05 18.37
N ALA A 85 10.93 13.59 19.59
CA ALA A 85 10.77 12.78 20.80
C ALA A 85 9.43 12.03 20.83
N VAL A 86 8.32 12.69 20.48
CA VAL A 86 6.99 12.05 20.41
C VAL A 86 6.98 10.97 19.34
N MET A 87 7.43 11.28 18.12
CA MET A 87 7.53 10.30 17.03
C MET A 87 8.39 9.09 17.40
N SER A 88 9.53 9.32 18.07
CA SER A 88 10.40 8.23 18.55
C SER A 88 9.71 7.35 19.60
N SER A 89 8.87 7.94 20.46
CA SER A 89 8.11 7.17 21.46
C SER A 89 6.96 6.33 20.86
N CYS A 90 6.54 6.67 19.65
CA CYS A 90 5.52 5.95 18.88
C CYS A 90 6.07 4.77 18.07
N VAL A 91 7.39 4.56 18.05
CA VAL A 91 8.01 3.42 17.32
C VAL A 91 7.53 2.10 17.89
N ARG A 92 7.12 1.18 17.01
CA ARG A 92 6.64 -0.16 17.34
C ARG A 92 7.21 -1.17 16.34
N THR A 93 7.54 -2.36 16.82
CA THR A 93 7.93 -3.48 15.95
C THR A 93 6.76 -3.87 15.06
N SER A 94 7.05 -4.05 13.76
CA SER A 94 6.08 -4.54 12.77
C SER A 94 5.53 -5.92 13.16
N CYS A 95 4.24 -6.15 12.91
CA CYS A 95 3.69 -7.50 12.90
C CYS A 95 3.98 -8.22 11.57
N CYS A 96 3.97 -9.55 11.58
CA CYS A 96 4.23 -10.32 10.37
C CYS A 96 3.00 -10.25 9.44
N ALA A 97 3.18 -9.87 8.18
CA ALA A 97 2.08 -9.71 7.21
C ALA A 97 1.12 -10.92 7.11
N PRO A 98 1.58 -12.18 7.10
CA PRO A 98 0.71 -13.34 7.22
C PRO A 98 -0.30 -13.32 8.37
N GLU A 99 0.02 -12.67 9.49
CA GLU A 99 -0.81 -12.63 10.69
C GLU A 99 -1.97 -11.65 10.56
N THR A 100 -1.92 -10.72 9.59
CA THR A 100 -3.00 -9.74 9.34
C THR A 100 -3.98 -10.19 8.28
N PHE A 101 -3.67 -11.28 7.56
CA PHE A 101 -4.50 -11.78 6.46
C PHE A 101 -5.64 -12.62 7.01
N LEU A 102 -6.81 -12.47 6.40
CA LEU A 102 -8.00 -13.24 6.75
C LEU A 102 -7.80 -14.71 6.35
N PRO A 103 -8.41 -15.66 7.06
CA PRO A 103 -8.49 -17.04 6.61
C PRO A 103 -9.18 -17.18 5.25
N SER A 104 -8.82 -18.21 4.48
CA SER A 104 -9.39 -18.44 3.13
C SER A 104 -10.91 -18.72 3.15
N ASP A 105 -11.43 -19.24 4.26
CA ASP A 105 -12.85 -19.53 4.49
C ASP A 105 -13.63 -18.34 5.08
N HIS A 106 -12.96 -17.21 5.34
CA HIS A 106 -13.62 -16.01 5.84
C HIS A 106 -14.65 -15.47 4.83
N ALA A 107 -15.79 -14.96 5.30
CA ALA A 107 -16.89 -14.47 4.45
C ALA A 107 -16.45 -13.47 3.36
N PHE A 108 -15.55 -12.54 3.70
CA PHE A 108 -14.95 -11.61 2.72
C PHE A 108 -14.10 -12.32 1.63
N ALA A 109 -13.37 -13.37 1.98
CA ALA A 109 -12.55 -14.12 1.02
C ALA A 109 -13.44 -14.91 0.05
N VAL A 110 -14.43 -15.63 0.58
CA VAL A 110 -15.41 -16.37 -0.22
C VAL A 110 -16.18 -15.44 -1.15
N SER A 111 -16.69 -14.32 -0.62
CA SER A 111 -17.41 -13.33 -1.44
C SER A 111 -16.55 -12.70 -2.53
N ASP A 112 -15.26 -12.42 -2.27
CA ASP A 112 -14.36 -11.84 -3.27
C ASP A 112 -14.03 -12.85 -4.38
N LEU A 113 -13.86 -14.13 -4.02
CA LEU A 113 -13.66 -15.21 -4.98
C LEU A 113 -14.85 -15.31 -5.95
N GLU A 114 -16.08 -15.36 -5.43
CA GLU A 114 -17.30 -15.41 -6.26
C GLU A 114 -17.40 -14.22 -7.22
N ILE A 115 -17.08 -13.01 -6.75
CA ILE A 115 -17.10 -11.80 -7.58
C ILE A 115 -16.07 -11.90 -8.71
N ARG A 116 -14.88 -12.43 -8.42
CA ARG A 116 -13.82 -12.61 -9.42
C ARG A 116 -14.16 -13.67 -10.46
N GLN A 117 -14.75 -14.78 -10.04
CA GLN A 117 -15.23 -15.83 -10.94
C GLN A 117 -16.25 -15.22 -11.93
N LYS A 118 -17.27 -14.52 -11.43
CA LYS A 118 -18.27 -13.81 -12.27
C LYS A 118 -17.62 -12.82 -13.24
N LYS A 119 -16.62 -12.06 -12.79
CA LYS A 119 -15.88 -11.11 -13.65
C LYS A 119 -15.11 -11.84 -14.74
N GLN A 120 -14.49 -12.97 -14.41
CA GLN A 120 -13.71 -13.75 -15.36
C GLN A 120 -14.60 -14.42 -16.41
N ASP A 121 -15.75 -14.97 -16.02
CA ASP A 121 -16.73 -15.55 -16.94
C ASP A 121 -17.22 -14.51 -17.94
N LYS A 122 -17.58 -13.31 -17.44
CA LYS A 122 -17.97 -12.18 -18.30
C LYS A 122 -16.84 -11.77 -19.25
N ARG A 123 -15.57 -11.81 -18.83
CA ARG A 123 -14.42 -11.51 -19.71
C ARG A 123 -14.25 -12.56 -20.80
N ARG A 124 -14.40 -13.85 -20.47
CA ARG A 124 -14.35 -14.95 -21.44
C ARG A 124 -15.45 -14.85 -22.48
N GLU A 125 -16.67 -14.52 -22.06
CA GLU A 125 -17.80 -14.27 -22.98
C GLU A 125 -17.52 -13.10 -23.94
N LEU A 126 -16.93 -12.02 -23.45
CA LEU A 126 -16.58 -10.86 -24.27
C LEU A 126 -15.45 -11.18 -25.27
N GLN A 127 -14.41 -11.91 -24.83
CA GLN A 127 -13.31 -12.34 -25.70
C GLN A 127 -13.78 -13.29 -26.79
N ALA A 128 -14.67 -14.23 -26.47
CA ALA A 128 -15.28 -15.12 -27.46
C ALA A 128 -16.02 -14.35 -28.58
N LYS A 129 -16.56 -13.17 -28.27
CA LYS A 129 -17.25 -12.29 -29.23
C LYS A 129 -16.33 -11.37 -30.02
N SER A 130 -15.17 -11.00 -29.47
CA SER A 130 -14.29 -9.95 -30.02
C SER A 130 -13.04 -10.48 -30.73
N GLY A 131 -12.81 -11.80 -30.72
CA GLY A 131 -11.68 -12.43 -31.37
C GLY A 131 -10.35 -12.25 -30.62
N PRO A 132 -9.27 -12.93 -31.07
CA PRO A 132 -7.99 -12.88 -30.39
C PRO A 132 -7.36 -11.49 -30.47
N THR A 133 -7.02 -10.92 -29.31
CA THR A 133 -6.27 -9.66 -29.20
C THR A 133 -4.77 -9.97 -29.18
N ALA A 134 -3.96 -9.20 -29.91
CA ALA A 134 -2.51 -9.34 -29.87
C ALA A 134 -1.98 -9.12 -28.43
N GLN A 135 -1.25 -10.10 -27.90
CA GLN A 135 -0.73 -10.07 -26.55
C GLN A 135 0.70 -9.54 -26.53
N THR A 136 0.89 -8.31 -26.03
CA THR A 136 2.19 -7.62 -26.02
C THR A 136 3.16 -8.12 -24.94
N TRP A 137 2.72 -8.98 -24.02
CA TRP A 137 3.52 -9.43 -22.87
C TRP A 137 4.31 -10.72 -23.13
N MET A 138 3.93 -11.50 -24.15
CA MET A 138 4.47 -12.85 -24.39
C MET A 138 5.98 -12.87 -24.62
N ASP A 139 6.51 -11.95 -25.43
CA ASP A 139 7.95 -11.90 -25.73
C ASP A 139 8.79 -11.63 -24.47
N SER A 140 8.30 -10.77 -23.59
CA SER A 140 8.95 -10.47 -22.31
C SER A 140 8.99 -11.71 -21.41
N HIS A 141 7.88 -12.42 -21.31
CA HIS A 141 7.78 -13.64 -20.51
C HIS A 141 8.61 -14.79 -21.10
N MET A 142 8.62 -14.94 -22.42
CA MET A 142 9.43 -15.95 -23.10
C MET A 142 10.93 -15.68 -22.91
N SER A 143 11.35 -14.42 -23.02
CA SER A 143 12.73 -14.00 -22.73
C SER A 143 13.11 -14.30 -21.27
N PHE A 144 12.20 -14.01 -20.34
CA PHE A 144 12.40 -14.29 -18.92
C PHE A 144 12.44 -15.80 -18.61
N ALA A 145 11.57 -16.61 -19.21
CA ALA A 145 11.62 -18.07 -19.08
C ALA A 145 12.95 -18.63 -19.57
N ARG A 146 13.47 -18.14 -20.70
CA ARG A 146 14.79 -18.51 -21.23
C ARG A 146 15.91 -18.17 -20.25
N SER A 147 15.87 -17.01 -19.59
CA SER A 147 16.90 -16.64 -18.60
C SER A 147 16.87 -17.55 -17.37
N LEU A 148 15.70 -18.07 -16.99
CA LEU A 148 15.52 -19.07 -15.94
C LEU A 148 15.84 -20.50 -16.39
N LYS A 149 16.24 -20.72 -17.65
CA LYS A 149 16.39 -22.05 -18.28
C LYS A 149 15.12 -22.90 -18.18
N PHE A 150 13.96 -22.25 -18.12
CA PHE A 150 12.66 -22.87 -18.04
C PHE A 150 12.04 -23.01 -19.43
N ARG A 151 11.39 -24.15 -19.70
CA ARG A 151 10.69 -24.36 -20.97
C ARG A 151 9.34 -23.63 -20.93
N TRP A 152 9.26 -22.52 -21.64
CA TRP A 152 8.00 -21.80 -21.80
C TRP A 152 6.93 -22.68 -22.47
N GLY A 153 5.68 -22.59 -21.99
CA GLY A 153 4.57 -23.43 -22.45
C GLY A 153 4.46 -24.81 -21.78
N GLU A 154 5.27 -25.10 -20.76
CA GLU A 154 5.05 -26.30 -19.93
C GLU A 154 3.67 -26.28 -19.27
N ALA A 155 3.09 -27.45 -19.02
CA ALA A 155 1.76 -27.57 -18.42
C ALA A 155 1.72 -26.92 -17.02
N VAL A 156 0.59 -26.29 -16.68
CA VAL A 156 0.36 -25.76 -15.33
C VAL A 156 0.28 -26.93 -14.34
N PRO A 157 0.99 -26.87 -13.19
CA PRO A 157 0.88 -27.88 -12.15
C PRO A 157 -0.57 -28.13 -11.74
N ARG A 158 -0.89 -29.40 -11.42
CA ARG A 158 -2.27 -29.82 -11.12
C ARG A 158 -2.88 -29.01 -9.98
N GLU A 159 -2.13 -28.79 -8.91
CA GLU A 159 -2.58 -28.03 -7.73
C GLU A 159 -3.01 -26.60 -8.08
N LEU A 160 -2.21 -25.90 -8.89
CA LEU A 160 -2.57 -24.55 -9.36
C LEU A 160 -3.74 -24.58 -10.35
N LYS A 161 -3.81 -25.61 -11.20
CA LYS A 161 -4.92 -25.76 -12.15
C LYS A 161 -6.25 -25.98 -11.44
N GLU A 162 -6.26 -26.73 -10.35
CA GLU A 162 -7.44 -27.01 -9.52
C GLU A 162 -7.79 -25.85 -8.56
N ASN A 163 -6.84 -24.93 -8.30
CA ASN A 163 -7.05 -23.79 -7.42
C ASN A 163 -8.00 -22.74 -8.03
N GLU A 164 -9.10 -22.47 -7.32
CA GLU A 164 -10.15 -21.54 -7.78
C GLU A 164 -9.65 -20.10 -7.93
N TRP A 165 -8.79 -19.62 -7.02
CA TRP A 165 -8.22 -18.28 -7.09
C TRP A 165 -7.31 -18.11 -8.30
N TYR A 166 -6.50 -19.12 -8.62
CA TYR A 166 -5.63 -19.15 -9.80
C TYR A 166 -6.45 -19.05 -11.09
N GLN A 167 -7.60 -19.72 -11.16
CA GLN A 167 -8.50 -19.65 -12.32
C GLN A 167 -9.09 -18.26 -12.55
N THR A 168 -9.15 -17.41 -11.51
CA THR A 168 -9.59 -16.02 -11.64
C THR A 168 -8.56 -15.09 -12.28
N LEU A 169 -7.30 -15.52 -12.35
CA LEU A 169 -6.20 -14.73 -12.89
C LEU A 169 -6.29 -14.61 -14.43
N THR A 170 -5.67 -13.57 -14.98
CA THR A 170 -5.47 -13.47 -16.43
C THR A 170 -4.37 -14.42 -16.91
N GLU A 171 -4.33 -14.76 -18.21
CA GLU A 171 -3.26 -15.62 -18.77
C GLU A 171 -1.86 -15.06 -18.47
N ARG A 172 -1.71 -13.73 -18.57
CA ARG A 172 -0.47 -13.04 -18.20
C ARG A 172 -0.13 -13.25 -16.72
N GLU A 173 -1.10 -13.04 -15.83
CA GLU A 173 -0.91 -13.18 -14.38
C GLU A 173 -0.57 -14.62 -13.98
N GLN A 174 -1.23 -15.60 -14.60
CA GLN A 174 -0.94 -17.03 -14.43
C GLN A 174 0.50 -17.37 -14.83
N ASP A 175 0.93 -16.92 -16.01
CA ASP A 175 2.30 -17.15 -16.49
C ASP A 175 3.33 -16.42 -15.63
N ALA A 176 3.04 -15.17 -15.23
CA ALA A 176 3.89 -14.38 -14.33
C ALA A 176 4.08 -15.08 -12.97
N LEU A 177 3.00 -15.59 -12.36
CA LEU A 177 3.06 -16.30 -11.08
C LEU A 177 3.96 -17.54 -11.16
N ARG A 178 3.82 -18.33 -12.23
CA ARG A 178 4.63 -19.54 -12.43
C ARG A 178 6.11 -19.20 -12.57
N LEU A 179 6.43 -18.25 -13.45
CA LEU A 179 7.82 -17.82 -13.67
C LEU A 179 8.44 -17.22 -12.41
N ALA A 180 7.67 -16.43 -11.66
CA ALA A 180 8.11 -15.86 -10.39
C ALA A 180 8.36 -16.93 -9.33
N THR A 181 7.52 -17.97 -9.27
CA THR A 181 7.69 -19.12 -8.36
C THR A 181 8.97 -19.88 -8.64
N ILE A 182 9.30 -20.09 -9.92
CA ILE A 182 10.55 -20.74 -10.33
C ILE A 182 11.76 -19.86 -9.99
N GLN A 183 11.69 -18.56 -10.28
CA GLN A 183 12.77 -17.63 -9.99
C GLN A 183 13.09 -17.57 -8.49
N SER A 184 12.07 -17.58 -7.63
CA SER A 184 12.24 -17.43 -6.18
C SER A 184 11.20 -18.23 -5.40
N PRO A 185 11.43 -19.53 -5.16
CA PRO A 185 10.48 -20.40 -4.49
C PRO A 185 10.17 -20.02 -3.03
N SER A 186 11.11 -19.34 -2.36
CA SER A 186 10.99 -18.95 -0.95
C SER A 186 10.18 -17.68 -0.70
N VAL A 187 9.81 -16.94 -1.75
CA VAL A 187 9.05 -15.68 -1.61
C VAL A 187 7.57 -15.99 -1.34
N LEU A 188 7.03 -15.46 -0.23
CA LEU A 188 5.63 -15.68 0.17
C LEU A 188 4.61 -14.78 -0.55
N PHE A 189 5.04 -13.61 -0.99
CA PHE A 189 4.17 -12.57 -1.53
C PHE A 189 4.67 -12.11 -2.90
N ARG A 190 3.80 -12.19 -3.90
CA ARG A 190 4.15 -11.89 -5.30
C ARG A 190 3.17 -10.90 -5.90
N ASP A 191 3.65 -9.75 -6.37
CA ASP A 191 2.80 -8.78 -7.07
C ASP A 191 2.68 -9.14 -8.55
N ILE A 192 1.68 -9.97 -8.87
CA ILE A 192 1.42 -10.47 -10.22
C ILE A 192 0.88 -9.38 -11.17
N SER A 193 0.63 -8.15 -10.67
CA SER A 193 0.32 -7.00 -11.52
C SER A 193 1.55 -6.38 -12.19
N GLN A 194 2.76 -6.63 -11.66
CA GLN A 194 4.02 -6.10 -12.19
C GLN A 194 4.56 -6.87 -13.38
N ALA A 195 5.46 -6.24 -14.14
CA ALA A 195 6.25 -6.92 -15.15
C ALA A 195 6.95 -8.15 -14.54
N VAL A 196 7.10 -9.24 -15.32
CA VAL A 196 7.54 -10.55 -14.82
C VAL A 196 8.83 -10.51 -13.98
N GLY A 197 9.79 -9.65 -14.33
CA GLY A 197 11.03 -9.47 -13.58
C GLY A 197 10.92 -8.69 -12.26
N ARG A 198 9.73 -8.16 -11.92
CA ARG A 198 9.42 -7.36 -10.73
C ARG A 198 8.29 -7.94 -9.87
N VAL A 199 7.80 -9.13 -10.22
CA VAL A 199 6.72 -9.81 -9.47
C VAL A 199 7.17 -10.19 -8.07
N ASN A 200 8.42 -10.61 -7.93
CA ASN A 200 9.03 -10.96 -6.65
C ASN A 200 9.52 -9.69 -5.95
N SER A 201 9.01 -9.46 -4.75
CA SER A 201 9.49 -8.42 -3.84
C SER A 201 10.13 -9.04 -2.61
N PRO A 202 11.28 -8.54 -2.14
CA PRO A 202 11.85 -8.96 -0.87
C PRO A 202 10.86 -8.59 0.24
N THR A 203 10.37 -9.59 0.95
CA THR A 203 9.40 -9.42 2.03
C THR A 203 9.93 -9.84 3.39
N LEU A 204 11.11 -10.43 3.47
CA LEU A 204 11.76 -10.69 4.77
C LEU A 204 12.29 -9.37 5.33
N ASP A 205 11.95 -9.11 6.58
CA ASP A 205 12.50 -7.97 7.31
C ASP A 205 13.83 -8.33 7.99
N SER A 206 14.49 -7.31 8.56
CA SER A 206 15.71 -7.47 9.36
C SER A 206 15.52 -8.38 10.58
N VAL A 207 14.29 -8.50 11.09
CA VAL A 207 13.93 -9.42 12.16
C VAL A 207 13.69 -10.82 11.57
N PRO A 208 14.41 -11.86 12.02
CA PRO A 208 14.25 -13.22 11.51
C PRO A 208 12.80 -13.71 11.59
N GLY A 209 12.25 -14.16 10.46
CA GLY A 209 10.90 -14.74 10.38
C GLY A 209 9.76 -13.72 10.24
N VAL A 210 10.04 -12.42 10.36
CA VAL A 210 9.04 -11.37 10.14
C VAL A 210 8.97 -11.04 8.65
N HIS A 211 7.76 -11.07 8.10
CA HIS A 211 7.51 -10.70 6.72
C HIS A 211 6.80 -9.35 6.67
N VAL A 212 7.37 -8.39 5.95
CA VAL A 212 6.83 -7.07 5.71
C VAL A 212 6.62 -6.89 4.22
N LEU A 213 5.41 -6.48 3.83
CA LEU A 213 5.05 -6.22 2.45
C LEU A 213 5.82 -5.00 1.90
N PRO A 214 6.06 -4.95 0.57
CA PRO A 214 6.50 -3.72 -0.06
C PRO A 214 5.41 -2.63 0.06
N THR A 215 5.73 -1.41 -0.38
CA THR A 215 4.76 -0.33 -0.48
C THR A 215 3.51 -0.78 -1.21
N ILE A 216 2.37 -0.67 -0.53
CA ILE A 216 1.06 -0.99 -1.10
C ILE A 216 0.76 0.07 -2.15
N LEU A 217 0.61 -0.35 -3.40
CA LEU A 217 0.29 0.53 -4.52
C LEU A 217 -1.18 0.38 -4.95
N PRO A 218 -1.75 1.42 -5.57
CA PRO A 218 -3.03 1.29 -6.26
C PRO A 218 -2.96 0.18 -7.31
N LYS A 219 -4.05 -0.58 -7.47
CA LYS A 219 -4.18 -1.72 -8.42
C LYS A 219 -3.24 -2.91 -8.20
N MET A 220 -2.42 -2.88 -7.15
CA MET A 220 -1.53 -3.98 -6.80
C MET A 220 -2.30 -5.29 -6.62
N GLN A 221 -1.79 -6.37 -7.21
CA GLN A 221 -2.42 -7.69 -7.15
C GLN A 221 -1.44 -8.67 -6.53
N LEU A 222 -1.52 -8.81 -5.22
CA LEU A 222 -0.63 -9.66 -4.46
C LEU A 222 -1.17 -11.09 -4.36
N TRP A 223 -0.39 -12.05 -4.83
CA TRP A 223 -0.57 -13.48 -4.57
C TRP A 223 0.13 -13.86 -3.26
N TYR A 224 -0.59 -14.56 -2.39
CA TYR A 224 -0.08 -15.07 -1.13
C TYR A 224 0.07 -16.59 -1.19
N GLU A 225 1.30 -17.09 -1.15
CA GLU A 225 1.60 -18.50 -1.39
C GLU A 225 0.98 -19.44 -0.36
N LYS A 226 1.08 -19.11 0.93
CA LYS A 226 0.64 -20.01 2.01
C LYS A 226 -0.86 -20.32 1.97
N GLN A 227 -1.67 -19.36 1.50
CA GLN A 227 -3.11 -19.56 1.31
C GLN A 227 -3.49 -19.78 -0.16
N SER A 228 -2.51 -19.74 -1.08
CA SER A 228 -2.67 -19.89 -2.52
C SER A 228 -3.84 -19.07 -3.08
N ARG A 229 -3.87 -17.78 -2.72
CA ARG A 229 -4.92 -16.85 -3.15
C ARG A 229 -4.41 -15.44 -3.35
N VAL A 230 -5.21 -14.63 -4.02
CA VAL A 230 -4.98 -13.19 -4.10
C VAL A 230 -5.45 -12.52 -2.81
N TRP A 231 -4.71 -11.51 -2.35
CA TRP A 231 -5.14 -10.68 -1.21
C TRP A 231 -6.43 -9.90 -1.51
N LEU A 232 -7.07 -9.45 -0.44
CA LEU A 232 -8.33 -8.71 -0.46
C LEU A 232 -8.07 -7.21 -0.26
N GLY A 233 -8.96 -6.37 -0.78
CA GLY A 233 -8.86 -4.92 -0.55
C GLY A 233 -8.96 -4.53 0.93
N CYS A 234 -9.72 -5.29 1.73
CA CYS A 234 -9.75 -5.08 3.18
C CYS A 234 -8.42 -5.43 3.86
N GLU A 235 -7.71 -6.48 3.41
CA GLU A 235 -6.39 -6.83 3.93
C GLU A 235 -5.36 -5.74 3.63
N ALA A 236 -5.43 -5.13 2.44
CA ALA A 236 -4.60 -3.98 2.11
C ALA A 236 -4.85 -2.79 3.05
N MET A 237 -6.11 -2.49 3.38
CA MET A 237 -6.45 -1.44 4.35
C MET A 237 -5.98 -1.78 5.78
N ILE A 238 -6.10 -3.05 6.20
CA ILE A 238 -5.59 -3.53 7.49
C ILE A 238 -4.07 -3.36 7.55
N CYS A 239 -3.35 -3.68 6.47
CA CYS A 239 -1.91 -3.50 6.38
C CYS A 239 -1.49 -2.02 6.44
N GLN A 240 -2.39 -1.08 6.10
CA GLN A 240 -2.21 0.37 6.32
C GLN A 240 -2.65 0.84 7.72
N GLY A 241 -3.07 -0.08 8.58
CA GLY A 241 -3.48 0.18 9.97
C GLY A 241 -4.93 0.63 10.14
N TYR A 242 -5.77 0.60 9.10
CA TYR A 242 -7.16 1.03 9.20
C TYR A 242 -8.05 -0.10 9.76
N PRO A 243 -8.94 0.20 10.73
CA PRO A 243 -9.89 -0.76 11.29
C PRO A 243 -11.08 -0.98 10.34
N ILE A 244 -10.81 -1.54 9.16
CA ILE A 244 -11.80 -1.61 8.08
C ILE A 244 -12.92 -2.62 8.35
N LEU A 245 -12.65 -3.72 9.06
CA LEU A 245 -13.67 -4.77 9.28
C LEU A 245 -14.84 -4.28 10.13
N PRO A 246 -14.64 -3.60 11.28
CA PRO A 246 -15.75 -3.00 12.04
C PRO A 246 -16.49 -1.92 11.26
N LEU A 247 -15.78 -1.13 10.44
CA LEU A 247 -16.40 -0.11 9.59
C LEU A 247 -17.32 -0.74 8.55
N LEU A 248 -16.86 -1.80 7.89
CA LEU A 248 -17.66 -2.54 6.91
C LEU A 248 -18.88 -3.20 7.58
N ALA A 249 -18.72 -3.80 8.76
CA ALA A 249 -19.84 -4.37 9.51
C ALA A 249 -20.90 -3.31 9.87
N THR A 250 -20.46 -2.14 10.33
CA THR A 250 -21.35 -1.00 10.63
C THR A 250 -22.05 -0.50 9.36
N TYR A 251 -21.31 -0.42 8.26
CA TYR A 251 -21.84 0.03 6.98
C TYR A 251 -22.92 -0.94 6.44
N GLU A 252 -22.70 -2.25 6.56
CA GLU A 252 -23.70 -3.28 6.23
C GLU A 252 -24.96 -3.16 7.11
N ALA A 253 -24.81 -2.81 8.38
CA ALA A 253 -25.93 -2.62 9.29
C ALA A 253 -26.76 -1.35 9.00
N VAL A 254 -26.15 -0.29 8.46
CA VAL A 254 -26.77 1.05 8.30
C VAL A 254 -27.27 1.34 6.88
N LYS A 255 -26.69 0.73 5.81
CA LYS A 255 -27.10 1.02 4.42
C LYS A 255 -27.28 -0.22 3.54
N ARG A 256 -28.42 -0.19 2.83
CA ARG A 256 -28.96 -1.03 1.73
C ARG A 256 -28.01 -2.10 1.13
N PRO A 257 -28.48 -3.35 0.94
CA PRO A 257 -27.70 -4.55 0.53
C PRO A 257 -27.03 -4.53 -0.87
N GLN A 258 -26.98 -3.38 -1.56
CA GLN A 258 -26.43 -3.25 -2.92
C GLN A 258 -24.98 -2.70 -2.96
N ALA A 259 -24.38 -2.38 -1.82
CA ALA A 259 -23.07 -1.72 -1.77
C ALA A 259 -21.85 -2.66 -1.63
N ARG A 260 -22.08 -3.98 -1.51
CA ARG A 260 -21.01 -5.01 -1.55
C ARG A 260 -20.20 -5.00 -2.85
N THR A 261 -20.73 -4.39 -3.91
CA THR A 261 -20.16 -4.42 -5.26
C THR A 261 -19.11 -3.33 -5.52
N ALA A 262 -18.94 -2.35 -4.61
CA ALA A 262 -18.00 -1.25 -4.76
C ALA A 262 -16.67 -1.44 -4.02
N THR A 263 -16.49 -2.51 -3.24
CA THR A 263 -15.53 -2.53 -2.14
C THR A 263 -14.11 -2.99 -2.49
N LYS A 264 -13.86 -4.03 -3.30
CA LYS A 264 -12.46 -4.50 -3.45
C LYS A 264 -11.54 -3.50 -4.17
N VAL A 265 -11.88 -3.14 -5.41
CA VAL A 265 -11.04 -2.23 -6.21
C VAL A 265 -10.92 -0.90 -5.47
N LEU A 266 -12.03 -0.37 -4.95
CA LEU A 266 -12.00 0.85 -4.17
C LEU A 266 -11.12 0.74 -2.92
N LEU A 267 -11.27 -0.30 -2.10
CA LEU A 267 -10.45 -0.45 -0.88
C LEU A 267 -8.97 -0.65 -1.20
N GLN A 268 -8.63 -1.33 -2.30
CA GLN A 268 -7.25 -1.46 -2.76
C GLN A 268 -6.68 -0.12 -3.25
N GLU A 269 -7.45 0.63 -4.04
CA GLU A 269 -7.08 1.97 -4.53
C GLU A 269 -6.92 2.94 -3.35
N LEU A 270 -7.83 2.88 -2.38
CA LEU A 270 -7.75 3.62 -1.12
C LEU A 270 -6.51 3.22 -0.34
N ALA A 271 -6.24 1.93 -0.14
CA ALA A 271 -5.06 1.46 0.60
C ALA A 271 -3.75 1.89 -0.08
N GLY A 272 -3.70 1.91 -1.41
CA GLY A 272 -2.53 2.38 -2.16
C GLY A 272 -2.31 3.89 -2.05
N SER A 273 -3.38 4.65 -1.90
CA SER A 273 -3.36 6.12 -1.84
C SER A 273 -3.35 6.67 -0.41
N ALA A 274 -3.72 5.84 0.58
CA ALA A 274 -3.81 6.24 1.97
C ALA A 274 -2.44 6.34 2.63
N MET A 275 -2.29 7.32 3.50
CA MET A 275 -1.22 7.34 4.48
C MET A 275 -1.43 6.22 5.50
N ALA A 276 -0.34 5.66 6.01
CA ALA A 276 -0.39 4.71 7.12
C ALA A 276 -1.03 5.36 8.36
N LEU A 277 -2.15 4.80 8.85
CA LEU A 277 -2.92 5.40 9.93
C LEU A 277 -2.09 5.64 11.21
N PRO A 278 -1.24 4.71 11.70
CA PRO A 278 -0.42 4.94 12.88
C PRO A 278 0.58 6.08 12.72
N VAL A 279 1.11 6.28 11.50
CA VAL A 279 2.02 7.40 11.20
C VAL A 279 1.26 8.72 11.29
N VAL A 280 0.08 8.79 10.69
CA VAL A 280 -0.80 9.96 10.74
C VAL A 280 -1.22 10.28 12.18
N LEU A 281 -1.58 9.27 12.97
CA LEU A 281 -1.94 9.45 14.37
C LEU A 281 -0.75 9.91 15.21
N ALA A 282 0.46 9.42 14.94
CA ALA A 282 1.67 9.88 15.63
C ALA A 282 1.94 11.37 15.33
N ILE A 283 1.80 11.79 14.07
CA ILE A 283 1.89 13.20 13.67
C ILE A 283 0.79 14.01 14.37
N PHE A 284 -0.47 13.57 14.39
CA PHE A 284 -1.52 14.32 15.08
C PHE A 284 -1.34 14.38 16.61
N ALA A 285 -0.90 13.29 17.25
CA ALA A 285 -0.64 13.25 18.68
C ALA A 285 0.46 14.24 19.08
N GLU A 286 1.51 14.34 18.27
CA GLU A 286 2.53 15.38 18.37
C GLU A 286 1.91 16.79 18.39
N HIS A 287 1.03 17.10 17.43
CA HIS A 287 0.46 18.45 17.30
C HIS A 287 -0.44 18.79 18.48
N ILE A 288 -1.24 17.83 18.95
CA ILE A 288 -2.05 17.98 20.17
C ILE A 288 -1.13 18.28 21.36
N CYS A 289 -0.02 17.55 21.53
CA CYS A 289 0.92 17.79 22.62
C CYS A 289 1.50 19.22 22.56
N ILE A 290 1.83 19.73 21.38
CA ILE A 290 2.37 21.10 21.20
C ILE A 290 1.31 22.15 21.56
N LEU A 291 0.07 21.98 21.07
CA LEU A 291 -1.04 22.89 21.36
C LEU A 291 -1.37 22.94 22.86
N PHE A 292 -1.48 21.78 23.53
CA PHE A 292 -1.81 21.70 24.96
C PHE A 292 -0.66 22.14 25.85
N MET A 293 0.60 21.87 25.49
CA MET A 293 1.72 22.44 26.23
C MET A 293 1.80 23.96 26.08
N GLY A 294 1.29 24.53 24.98
CA GLY A 294 1.22 25.99 24.76
C GLY A 294 0.18 26.70 25.63
N THR A 295 -0.87 26.01 26.09
CA THR A 295 -1.91 26.58 26.96
C THR A 295 -1.63 26.40 28.45
N CYS A 296 -0.73 25.49 28.83
CA CYS A 296 -0.18 25.42 30.18
C CYS A 296 0.81 26.57 30.43
N ARG A 297 0.29 27.77 30.66
CA ARG A 297 1.04 28.84 31.35
C ARG A 297 1.10 28.45 32.84
N TYR A 298 2.30 28.11 33.31
CA TYR A 298 2.63 28.20 34.74
C TYR A 298 2.96 29.65 35.08
#